data_AF-A0A3D4PQ67-F1
#
_entry.id   AF-A0A3D4PQ67-F1
#
_cell.length_a   1.000
_cell.length_b   1.000
_cell.length_c   1.000
_cell.angle_alpha   90.00
_cell.angle_beta   90.00
_cell.angle_gamma   90.00
#
_symmetry.space_group_name_H-M   'P 1'
#
loop_
_entity.id
_entity.type
_entity.pdbx_description
1 polymer ?
#
loop_
_entity_poly.entity_id
_entity_poly.type
_entity_poly.pdbx_seq_one_letter_code
_entity_poly.pdbx_strand_id
1 'polypeptide(L)' 'WRFLARSRILAAVSAATVIVEAGYRSGALTVVARAAQLGRPIGAVPG' A
#
# COMPACT_ATOMS: atom_id res chain seq x y z
N TRP A 1 -4.89 -12.58 -9.29
CA TRP A 1 -5.73 -11.43 -9.70
C TRP A 1 -6.54 -10.83 -8.54
N ARG A 2 -7.27 -11.62 -7.72
CA ARG A 2 -8.07 -11.11 -6.57
C ARG A 2 -7.28 -10.23 -5.60
N PHE A 3 -6.07 -10.63 -5.20
CA PHE A 3 -5.24 -9.84 -4.29
C PHE A 3 -4.84 -8.48 -4.86
N LEU A 4 -4.46 -8.43 -6.14
CA LEU A 4 -4.14 -7.17 -6.82
C LEU A 4 -5.36 -6.24 -6.92
N ALA A 5 -6.55 -6.79 -7.19
CA ALA A 5 -7.78 -6.02 -7.24
C ALA A 5 -8.13 -5.41 -5.86
N ARG A 6 -8.02 -6.20 -4.78
CA ARG A 6 -8.22 -5.71 -3.41
C ARG A 6 -7.24 -4.60 -3.05
N SER A 7 -5.96 -4.77 -3.35
CA SER A 7 -4.94 -3.76 -3.03
C SER A 7 -5.20 -2.43 -3.74
N ARG A 8 -5.74 -2.47 -4.97
CA ARG A 8 -6.18 -1.25 -5.67
C ARG A 8 -7.32 -0.54 -4.95
N ILE A 9 -8.30 -1.29 -4.45
CA ILE A 9 -9.43 -0.72 -3.70
C ILE A 9 -8.93 -0.11 -2.39
N LEU A 10 -8.14 -0.84 -1.60
CA LEU A 10 -7.55 -0.32 -0.35
C LEU A 10 -6.80 0.99 -0.59
N ALA A 11 -5.91 1.00 -1.58
CA ALA A 11 -5.17 2.20 -1.95
C ALA A 11 -6.07 3.35 -2.43
N ALA A 12 -7.23 3.07 -3.03
CA ALA A 12 -8.19 4.06 -3.56
C ALA A 12 -9.25 4.53 -2.55
N VAL A 13 -9.46 3.85 -1.42
CA VAL A 13 -10.38 4.29 -0.36
C VAL A 13 -9.67 4.94 0.84
N SER A 14 -8.41 4.60 1.11
CA SER A 14 -7.64 5.15 2.23
C SER A 14 -7.06 6.56 2.01
N ALA A 15 -7.32 7.52 2.90
CA ALA A 15 -6.72 8.85 2.82
C ALA A 15 -5.18 8.84 2.86
N ALA A 16 -4.58 7.87 3.56
CA ALA A 16 -3.14 7.63 3.60
C ALA A 16 -2.86 6.13 3.80
N THR A 17 -1.65 5.67 3.48
CA THR A 17 -1.20 4.29 3.74
C THR A 17 0.05 4.29 4.61
N VAL A 18 0.03 3.59 5.74
CA VAL A 18 1.19 3.44 6.63
C VAL A 18 1.60 1.97 6.69
N ILE A 19 2.88 1.70 6.41
CA ILE A 19 3.47 0.36 6.59
C ILE A 19 4.22 0.32 7.92
N VAL A 20 3.94 -0.73 8.68
CA VAL A 20 4.68 -1.03 9.93
C VAL A 20 5.75 -2.07 9.66
N GLU A 21 5.45 -3.11 8.88
CA GLU A 21 6.38 -4.20 8.53
C GLU A 21 6.11 -4.70 7.11
N ALA A 22 7.14 -4.80 6.28
CA ALA A 22 7.04 -5.37 4.94
C ALA A 22 8.40 -5.85 4.39
N GLY A 23 8.56 -7.16 4.27
CA GLY A 23 9.71 -7.74 3.56
C GLY A 23 9.66 -7.52 2.03
N TYR A 24 10.77 -7.78 1.35
CA TYR A 24 11.00 -7.52 -0.09
C TYR A 24 9.92 -8.05 -1.05
N ARG A 25 9.20 -9.11 -0.66
CA ARG A 25 8.11 -9.72 -1.46
C ARG A 25 6.74 -9.64 -0.78
N SER A 26 6.58 -8.77 0.21
CA SER A 26 5.32 -8.61 0.91
C SER A 26 4.24 -8.07 -0.03
N GLY A 27 3.05 -8.69 0.02
CA GLY A 27 1.88 -8.19 -0.71
C GLY A 27 1.43 -6.79 -0.26
N ALA A 28 1.83 -6.35 0.95
CA ALA A 28 1.55 -5.00 1.44
C ALA A 28 2.19 -3.91 0.55
N LEU A 29 3.34 -4.21 -0.06
CA LEU A 29 4.02 -3.28 -0.98
C LEU A 29 3.18 -2.97 -2.23
N THR A 30 2.28 -3.87 -2.63
CA THR A 30 1.35 -3.58 -3.74
C THR A 30 0.35 -2.47 -3.39
N VAL A 31 -0.07 -2.38 -2.13
CA VAL A 31 -0.97 -1.30 -1.68
C VAL A 31 -0.23 0.03 -1.70
N VAL A 32 1.00 0.07 -1.16
CA VAL A 32 1.83 1.27 -1.15
C VAL A 32 2.17 1.74 -2.56
N ALA A 33 2.58 0.83 -3.46
CA ALA A 33 2.84 1.17 -4.84
C ALA A 33 1.62 1.81 -5.53
N ARG A 34 0.41 1.30 -5.23
CA ARG A 34 -0.81 1.89 -5.79
C ARG A 34 -1.20 3.21 -5.13
N ALA A 35 -0.97 3.37 -3.82
CA ALA A 35 -1.18 4.63 -3.13
C ALA A 35 -0.26 5.73 -3.72
N ALA A 36 0.99 5.39 -4.02
CA ALA A 36 1.96 6.30 -4.64
C ALA A 36 1.48 6.76 -6.02
N GLN A 37 0.98 5.84 -6.84
CA GLN A 37 0.40 6.17 -8.15
C GLN A 37 -0.82 7.09 -8.07
N LEU A 38 -1.54 7.08 -6.95
CA LEU A 38 -2.71 7.94 -6.70
C LEU A 38 -2.33 9.26 -5.99
N GLY A 39 -1.04 9.52 -5.78
CA GLY A 39 -0.57 10.71 -5.05
C GLY A 39 -0.99 10.72 -3.57
N ARG A 40 -1.29 9.55 -3.00
CA ARG A 40 -1.73 9.46 -1.61
C ARG A 40 -0.54 9.44 -0.66
N PRO A 41 -0.65 10.14 0.49
CA PRO A 41 0.37 10.11 1.52
C PRO A 41 0.72 8.67 1.93
N ILE A 42 2.03 8.40 1.98
CA ILE A 42 2.59 7.13 2.40
C ILE A 42 3.53 7.38 3.57
N GLY A 43 3.41 6.57 4.62
CA GLY A 43 4.32 6.54 5.75
C GLY A 43 4.90 5.15 5.97
N ALA A 44 6.08 5.11 6.57
CA ALA A 44 6.70 3.90 7.06
C ALA A 44 7.10 4.10 8.53
N VAL A 45 6.85 3.11 9.37
CA VAL A 45 7.36 3.08 10.75
C VAL A 45 8.81 2.59 10.70
N PRO A 46 9.79 3.32 11.27
CA PRO A 46 11.17 2.86 11.36
C PRO A 46 11.28 1.63 12.28
N GLY A 47 12.11 0.66 11.88
CA GLY A 47 12.43 -0.55 12.61
C GLY A 47 13.83 -1.04 12.26
#